data_AF-A0AB37T170-F1
#
_entry.id   AF-A0AB37T170-F1
#
_cell.length_a   1.000
_cell.length_b   1.000
_cell.length_c   1.000
_cell.angle_alpha   90.00
_cell.angle_beta   90.00
_cell.angle_gamma   90.00
#
_symmetry.space_group_name_H-M   'P 1'
#
loop_
_entity.id
_entity.type
_entity.pdbx_description
1 polymer ?
#
loop_
_entity_poly.entity_id
_entity_poly.type
_entity_poly.pdbx_seq_one_letter_code
_entity_poly.pdbx_strand_id
1 'polypeptide(L)'
;MFDVRWERPLHQAGSPSAMAATARHLVVHERSTRLVGLEPAGGSVRWDVPVGTWPRAIVIDEPYCLVVPQNSSRLVCLDVETGEDVWQAEPGSFAGHVVVDEELVLVGGWRGYTPLSAVDLRTGALRWRARECGSTVRPAATEAGFLLGKPGGDSVRLIDRGDGRELVTWSLPEPLVGPDTGPAFRVDDDGGVLVRCGDRLVVRIALSETKAETVVRSERALASRAVDLCGGLLWLAERRGGYTVVDASDGAERWRIRHDRRFVPSVASADGGFVIADESGLLFRIDLAGTVSERVRITQRIRGLREQAPSRFVLLTKGSLLAVDAGRL
;
A
#
# COMPACT_ATOMS: atom_id res chain seq x y z
N MET A 1 -3.71 24.53 8.68
CA MET A 1 -4.87 24.08 9.48
C MET A 1 -5.44 22.81 8.88
N PHE A 2 -5.73 21.81 9.72
CA PHE A 2 -6.50 20.64 9.32
C PHE A 2 -8.01 20.89 9.46
N ASP A 3 -8.77 20.61 8.41
CA ASP A 3 -10.24 20.75 8.38
C ASP A 3 -10.90 19.43 8.02
N VAL A 4 -11.84 18.96 8.86
CA VAL A 4 -12.59 17.73 8.59
C VAL A 4 -13.80 18.09 7.75
N ARG A 5 -13.79 17.69 6.47
CA ARG A 5 -14.85 18.01 5.51
C ARG A 5 -16.11 17.20 5.76
N TRP A 6 -15.94 15.91 6.01
CA TRP A 6 -17.02 15.00 6.33
C TRP A 6 -16.49 13.82 7.13
N GLU A 7 -17.38 13.23 7.93
CA GLU A 7 -17.16 11.98 8.65
C GLU A 7 -18.26 10.99 8.28
N ARG A 8 -17.86 9.74 8.06
CA ARG A 8 -18.75 8.64 7.70
C ARG A 8 -18.56 7.46 8.65
N PRO A 9 -19.57 7.08 9.45
CA PRO A 9 -19.54 5.86 10.24
C PRO A 9 -19.50 4.62 9.33
N LEU A 10 -18.52 3.73 9.53
CA LEU A 10 -18.37 2.50 8.75
C LEU A 10 -19.17 1.33 9.32
N HIS A 11 -19.66 1.47 10.55
CA HIS A 11 -20.32 0.41 11.33
C HIS A 11 -19.46 -0.86 11.46
N GLN A 12 -18.14 -0.72 11.40
CA GLN A 12 -17.18 -1.79 11.62
C GLN A 12 -15.79 -1.22 11.94
N ALA A 13 -14.88 -2.10 12.35
CA ALA A 13 -13.49 -1.70 12.55
C ALA A 13 -12.79 -1.44 11.21
N GLY A 14 -12.20 -0.25 11.04
CA GLY A 14 -11.43 0.07 9.84
C GLY A 14 -10.22 -0.86 9.66
N SER A 15 -9.95 -1.25 8.41
CA SER A 15 -8.73 -1.99 8.01
C SER A 15 -8.11 -1.35 6.75
N PRO A 16 -6.78 -1.17 6.67
CA PRO A 16 -6.14 -0.64 5.47
C PRO A 16 -6.39 -1.44 4.18
N SER A 17 -6.69 -2.73 4.30
CA SER A 17 -7.09 -3.61 3.19
C SER A 17 -8.55 -3.47 2.76
N ALA A 18 -9.35 -2.76 3.58
CA ALA A 18 -10.78 -2.58 3.42
C ALA A 18 -11.14 -1.21 2.83
N MET A 19 -10.17 -0.54 2.22
CA MET A 19 -10.38 0.70 1.48
C MET A 19 -9.35 0.86 0.36
N ALA A 20 -9.78 1.43 -0.75
CA ALA A 20 -8.93 1.96 -1.82
C ALA A 20 -9.36 3.39 -2.15
N ALA A 21 -8.40 4.25 -2.49
CA ALA A 21 -8.66 5.64 -2.81
C ALA A 21 -7.74 6.07 -3.96
N THR A 22 -8.30 6.80 -4.92
CA THR A 22 -7.60 7.60 -5.93
C THR A 22 -8.05 9.05 -5.81
N ALA A 23 -7.59 9.93 -6.70
CA ALA A 23 -8.09 11.30 -6.77
C ALA A 23 -9.59 11.38 -7.11
N ARG A 24 -10.13 10.39 -7.84
CA ARG A 24 -11.51 10.37 -8.36
C ARG A 24 -12.43 9.39 -7.65
N HIS A 25 -11.86 8.34 -7.07
CA HIS A 25 -12.61 7.21 -6.55
C HIS A 25 -12.26 6.96 -5.08
N LEU A 26 -13.28 6.67 -4.28
CA LEU A 26 -13.11 6.21 -2.91
C LEU A 26 -14.02 5.00 -2.70
N VAL A 27 -13.41 3.83 -2.53
CA VAL A 27 -14.14 2.58 -2.29
C VAL A 27 -13.79 2.07 -0.91
N VAL A 28 -14.81 1.80 -0.10
CA VAL A 28 -14.65 1.34 1.27
C VAL A 28 -15.59 0.19 1.56
N HIS A 29 -15.12 -0.77 2.35
CA HIS A 29 -15.97 -1.80 2.89
C HIS A 29 -16.62 -1.30 4.18
N GLU A 30 -17.93 -1.54 4.32
CA GLU A 30 -18.76 -1.05 5.42
C GLU A 30 -19.72 -2.14 5.88
N ARG A 31 -20.26 -1.98 7.10
CA ARG A 31 -21.33 -2.85 7.65
C ARG A 31 -21.00 -4.35 7.57
N SER A 32 -19.71 -4.68 7.57
CA SER A 32 -19.16 -6.04 7.49
C SER A 32 -19.45 -6.83 6.22
N THR A 33 -20.31 -6.38 5.30
CA THR A 33 -20.70 -7.18 4.11
C THR A 33 -20.78 -6.38 2.82
N ARG A 34 -20.65 -5.04 2.90
CA ARG A 34 -20.98 -4.13 1.81
C ARG A 34 -19.73 -3.44 1.32
N LEU A 35 -19.58 -3.34 0.01
CA LEU A 35 -18.61 -2.47 -0.63
C LEU A 35 -19.37 -1.23 -1.11
N VAL A 36 -18.85 -0.06 -0.78
CA VAL A 36 -19.51 1.22 -1.05
C VAL A 36 -18.55 2.11 -1.82
N GLY A 37 -18.98 2.55 -3.00
CA GLY A 37 -18.33 3.61 -3.76
C GLY A 37 -18.83 4.96 -3.28
N LEU A 38 -17.91 5.84 -2.94
CA LEU A 38 -18.18 7.17 -2.41
C LEU A 38 -17.65 8.24 -3.36
N GLU A 39 -18.37 9.36 -3.44
CA GLU A 39 -17.84 10.60 -3.98
C GLU A 39 -16.78 11.17 -3.02
N PRO A 40 -15.49 11.28 -3.40
CA PRO A 40 -14.45 11.78 -2.52
C PRO A 40 -14.76 13.14 -1.87
N ALA A 41 -15.31 14.09 -2.63
CA ALA A 41 -15.50 15.45 -2.15
C ALA A 41 -16.59 15.56 -1.07
N GLY A 42 -17.70 14.86 -1.25
CA GLY A 42 -18.89 14.98 -0.39
C GLY A 42 -19.16 13.79 0.53
N GLY A 43 -18.49 12.65 0.32
CA GLY A 43 -18.73 11.42 1.07
C GLY A 43 -20.09 10.77 0.79
N SER A 44 -20.82 11.24 -0.23
CA SER A 44 -22.09 10.65 -0.66
C SER A 44 -21.87 9.33 -1.36
N VAL A 45 -22.80 8.40 -1.18
CA VAL A 45 -22.76 7.08 -1.81
C VAL A 45 -23.08 7.20 -3.29
N ARG A 46 -22.18 6.72 -4.16
CA ARG A 46 -22.44 6.50 -5.60
C ARG A 46 -23.12 5.15 -5.82
N TRP A 47 -22.61 4.10 -5.20
CA TRP A 47 -23.15 2.74 -5.29
C TRP A 47 -22.86 1.94 -4.01
N ASP A 48 -23.62 0.86 -3.83
CA ASP A 48 -23.56 0.01 -2.64
C ASP A 48 -23.89 -1.44 -3.04
N VAL A 49 -22.90 -2.34 -2.95
CA VAL A 49 -23.04 -3.73 -3.39
C VAL A 49 -22.57 -4.75 -2.33
N PRO A 50 -23.16 -5.96 -2.28
CA PRO A 50 -22.71 -7.01 -1.37
C PRO A 50 -21.43 -7.69 -1.92
N VAL A 51 -20.37 -7.77 -1.11
CA VAL A 51 -19.10 -8.43 -1.50
C VAL A 51 -18.64 -9.49 -0.49
N GLY A 52 -19.39 -9.67 0.60
CA GLY A 52 -19.03 -10.58 1.69
C GLY A 52 -18.15 -9.93 2.76
N THR A 53 -17.63 -10.75 3.66
CA THR A 53 -16.98 -10.25 4.88
C THR A 53 -15.49 -10.01 4.72
N TRP A 54 -15.03 -8.89 5.29
CA TRP A 54 -13.61 -8.56 5.52
C TRP A 54 -12.73 -8.75 4.27
N PRO A 55 -12.67 -7.80 3.33
CA PRO A 55 -11.81 -7.95 2.15
C PRO A 55 -10.33 -7.99 2.53
N ARG A 56 -9.56 -8.86 1.87
CA ARG A 56 -8.10 -8.94 1.97
C ARG A 56 -7.40 -7.87 1.15
N ALA A 57 -8.03 -7.49 0.04
CA ALA A 57 -7.58 -6.42 -0.83
C ALA A 57 -8.80 -5.78 -1.49
N ILE A 58 -8.72 -4.46 -1.64
CA ILE A 58 -9.48 -3.66 -2.59
C ILE A 58 -8.42 -2.93 -3.41
N VAL A 59 -8.49 -3.04 -4.74
CA VAL A 59 -7.57 -2.38 -5.68
C VAL A 59 -8.41 -1.64 -6.70
N ILE A 60 -8.04 -0.41 -7.01
CA ILE A 60 -8.67 0.39 -8.06
C ILE A 60 -7.65 0.54 -9.17
N ASP A 61 -8.03 0.16 -10.38
CA ASP A 61 -7.30 0.38 -11.63
C ASP A 61 -8.33 0.72 -12.70
N GLU A 62 -8.53 2.01 -12.98
CA GLU A 62 -9.69 2.50 -13.75
C GLU A 62 -9.80 1.81 -15.11
N PRO A 63 -10.99 1.30 -15.51
CA PRO A 63 -12.31 1.52 -14.88
C PRO A 63 -12.71 0.49 -13.82
N TYR A 64 -11.79 -0.34 -13.34
CA TYR A 64 -12.09 -1.50 -12.51
C TYR A 64 -11.83 -1.29 -11.01
N CYS A 65 -12.66 -1.93 -10.19
CA CYS A 65 -12.43 -2.15 -8.77
C CYS A 65 -12.37 -3.65 -8.48
N LEU A 66 -11.19 -4.13 -8.09
CA LEU A 66 -10.92 -5.52 -7.78
C LEU A 66 -11.01 -5.77 -6.27
N VAL A 67 -11.73 -6.81 -5.87
CA VAL A 67 -11.90 -7.18 -4.46
C VAL A 67 -11.67 -8.67 -4.25
N VAL A 68 -10.94 -9.01 -3.19
CA VAL A 68 -10.79 -10.37 -2.68
C VAL A 68 -11.42 -10.46 -1.29
N PRO A 69 -12.63 -11.03 -1.16
CA PRO A 69 -13.25 -11.28 0.15
C PRO A 69 -12.45 -12.32 0.94
N GLN A 70 -12.32 -12.17 2.27
CA GLN A 70 -11.47 -13.07 3.07
C GLN A 70 -11.90 -14.53 3.04
N ASN A 71 -13.22 -14.79 3.04
CA ASN A 71 -13.80 -16.13 3.13
C ASN A 71 -14.34 -16.61 1.77
N SER A 72 -13.78 -16.11 0.67
CA SER A 72 -14.16 -16.48 -0.69
C SER A 72 -12.95 -16.98 -1.46
N SER A 73 -13.20 -17.88 -2.41
CA SER A 73 -12.25 -18.27 -3.45
C SER A 73 -12.24 -17.30 -4.64
N ARG A 74 -13.11 -16.28 -4.61
CA ARG A 74 -13.36 -15.37 -5.73
C ARG A 74 -12.48 -14.12 -5.67
N LEU A 75 -11.98 -13.74 -6.83
CA LEU A 75 -11.59 -12.38 -7.19
C LEU A 75 -12.76 -11.76 -7.94
N VAL A 76 -13.32 -10.69 -7.40
CA VAL A 76 -14.45 -9.97 -7.99
C VAL A 76 -13.93 -8.70 -8.65
N CYS A 77 -14.32 -8.46 -9.91
CA CYS A 77 -14.07 -7.22 -10.62
C CYS A 77 -15.38 -6.48 -10.84
N LEU A 78 -15.43 -5.25 -10.35
CA LEU A 78 -16.56 -4.36 -10.47
C LEU A 78 -16.19 -3.15 -11.35
N ASP A 79 -17.18 -2.55 -11.98
CA ASP A 79 -17.03 -1.21 -12.53
C ASP A 79 -16.88 -0.22 -11.36
N VAL A 80 -15.83 0.61 -11.37
CA VAL A 80 -15.53 1.50 -10.23
C VAL A 80 -16.53 2.65 -10.12
N GLU A 81 -17.21 3.02 -11.20
CA GLU A 81 -18.17 4.12 -11.24
C GLU A 81 -19.59 3.67 -10.87
N THR A 82 -19.99 2.44 -11.21
CA THR A 82 -21.35 1.91 -10.95
C THR A 82 -21.43 0.82 -9.89
N GLY A 83 -20.32 0.14 -9.60
CA GLY A 83 -20.27 -1.01 -8.70
C GLY A 83 -20.82 -2.31 -9.31
N GLU A 84 -21.19 -2.31 -10.59
CA GLU A 84 -21.73 -3.48 -11.28
C GLU A 84 -20.66 -4.56 -11.49
N ASP A 85 -21.05 -5.84 -11.37
CA ASP A 85 -20.18 -6.98 -11.65
C ASP A 85 -19.74 -6.97 -13.12
N VAL A 86 -18.43 -6.85 -13.37
CA VAL A 86 -17.85 -6.99 -14.72
C VAL A 86 -17.49 -8.45 -14.97
N TRP A 87 -16.72 -9.04 -14.07
CA TRP A 87 -16.35 -10.46 -14.12
C TRP A 87 -15.97 -10.98 -12.74
N GLN A 88 -15.95 -12.30 -12.59
CA GLN A 88 -15.46 -12.99 -11.40
C GLN A 88 -14.52 -14.12 -11.81
N ALA A 89 -13.43 -14.28 -11.08
CA ALA A 89 -12.46 -15.35 -11.28
C ALA A 89 -12.29 -16.16 -9.98
N GLU A 90 -11.87 -17.41 -10.08
CA GLU A 90 -11.61 -18.28 -8.92
C GLU A 90 -10.12 -18.67 -8.86
N PRO A 91 -9.24 -17.75 -8.42
CA PRO A 91 -7.82 -18.05 -8.27
C PRO A 91 -7.55 -19.10 -7.19
N GLY A 92 -8.49 -19.29 -6.26
CA GLY A 92 -8.41 -20.23 -5.16
C GLY A 92 -8.67 -19.55 -3.82
N SER A 93 -9.04 -20.34 -2.81
CA SER A 93 -9.25 -19.85 -1.45
C SER A 93 -7.97 -19.26 -0.87
N PHE A 94 -8.08 -18.13 -0.17
CA PHE A 94 -6.96 -17.44 0.50
C PHE A 94 -5.88 -16.84 -0.41
N ALA A 95 -6.21 -16.47 -1.65
CA ALA A 95 -5.24 -15.92 -2.60
C ALA A 95 -4.47 -14.68 -2.10
N GLY A 96 -5.13 -13.80 -1.36
CA GLY A 96 -4.50 -12.77 -0.51
C GLY A 96 -3.89 -11.57 -1.25
N HIS A 97 -2.79 -11.74 -2.00
CA HIS A 97 -2.22 -10.63 -2.76
C HIS A 97 -2.97 -10.41 -4.07
N VAL A 98 -3.13 -9.15 -4.46
CA VAL A 98 -3.68 -8.69 -5.73
C VAL A 98 -2.82 -7.53 -6.21
N VAL A 99 -2.31 -7.60 -7.43
CA VAL A 99 -1.50 -6.58 -8.08
C VAL A 99 -1.98 -6.48 -9.52
N VAL A 100 -2.21 -5.26 -10.01
CA VAL A 100 -2.59 -5.00 -11.40
C VAL A 100 -1.35 -4.47 -12.13
N ASP A 101 -1.15 -4.96 -13.36
CA ASP A 101 -0.13 -4.49 -14.31
C ASP A 101 -0.76 -4.52 -15.71
N GLU A 102 -0.94 -3.35 -16.32
CA GLU A 102 -1.48 -3.17 -17.68
C GLU A 102 -2.78 -3.96 -17.93
N GLU A 103 -2.69 -5.15 -18.54
CA GLU A 103 -3.82 -6.01 -18.91
C GLU A 103 -3.98 -7.24 -18.00
N LEU A 104 -3.21 -7.31 -16.91
CA LEU A 104 -3.11 -8.49 -16.06
C LEU A 104 -3.36 -8.18 -14.59
N VAL A 105 -4.00 -9.14 -13.91
CA VAL A 105 -4.10 -9.18 -12.45
C VAL A 105 -3.33 -10.38 -11.94
N LEU A 106 -2.27 -10.13 -11.19
CA LEU A 106 -1.55 -11.14 -10.45
C LEU A 106 -2.20 -11.34 -9.08
N VAL A 107 -2.55 -12.59 -8.77
CA VAL A 107 -3.26 -12.96 -7.54
C VAL A 107 -2.70 -14.25 -6.95
N GLY A 108 -2.62 -14.33 -5.61
CA GLY A 108 -2.07 -15.51 -4.92
C GLY A 108 -0.79 -15.23 -4.11
N GLY A 109 -0.15 -16.29 -3.63
CA GLY A 109 1.17 -16.23 -3.00
C GLY A 109 1.20 -15.71 -1.55
N TRP A 110 0.07 -15.25 -1.00
CA TRP A 110 0.01 -14.82 0.40
C TRP A 110 0.11 -16.03 1.34
N ARG A 111 1.17 -16.08 2.14
CA ARG A 111 1.51 -17.19 3.06
C ARG A 111 1.63 -18.57 2.39
N GLY A 112 1.65 -18.63 1.05
CA GLY A 112 1.74 -19.87 0.29
C GLY A 112 0.49 -20.75 0.35
N TYR A 113 -0.71 -20.22 0.62
CA TYR A 113 -1.94 -21.02 0.56
C TYR A 113 -2.44 -21.28 -0.87
N THR A 114 -2.22 -20.31 -1.75
CA THR A 114 -2.67 -20.34 -3.16
C THR A 114 -1.47 -20.06 -4.06
N PRO A 115 -1.28 -20.81 -5.15
CA PRO A 115 -0.22 -20.49 -6.10
C PRO A 115 -0.49 -19.13 -6.76
N LEU A 116 0.57 -18.46 -7.19
CA LEU A 116 0.43 -17.25 -8.01
C LEU A 116 -0.27 -17.62 -9.33
N SER A 117 -1.24 -16.82 -9.71
CA SER A 117 -1.96 -16.92 -10.97
C SER A 117 -2.07 -15.53 -11.58
N ALA A 118 -1.91 -15.43 -12.90
CA ALA A 118 -2.27 -14.24 -13.64
C ALA A 118 -3.60 -14.46 -14.36
N VAL A 119 -4.50 -13.50 -14.21
CA VAL A 119 -5.75 -13.45 -14.96
C VAL A 119 -5.78 -12.18 -15.80
N ASP A 120 -6.49 -12.23 -16.92
CA ASP A 120 -6.77 -11.09 -17.75
C ASP A 120 -7.62 -10.05 -16.99
N LEU A 121 -7.17 -8.79 -16.95
CA LEU A 121 -7.84 -7.71 -16.22
C LEU A 121 -9.24 -7.40 -16.77
N ARG A 122 -9.47 -7.60 -18.07
CA ARG A 122 -10.73 -7.22 -18.72
C ARG A 122 -11.79 -8.31 -18.65
N THR A 123 -11.37 -9.56 -18.57
CA THR A 123 -12.27 -10.73 -18.69
C THR A 123 -12.22 -11.67 -17.50
N GLY A 124 -11.20 -11.59 -16.64
CA GLY A 124 -10.97 -12.53 -15.55
C GLY A 124 -10.45 -13.90 -15.99
N ALA A 125 -10.17 -14.09 -17.30
CA ALA A 125 -9.72 -15.37 -17.84
C ALA A 125 -8.31 -15.71 -17.33
N LEU A 126 -8.12 -16.95 -16.87
CA LEU A 126 -6.80 -17.44 -16.44
C LEU A 126 -5.82 -17.44 -17.62
N ARG A 127 -4.69 -16.74 -17.44
CA ARG A 127 -3.59 -16.71 -18.41
C ARG A 127 -2.55 -17.77 -18.08
N TRP A 128 -2.10 -17.78 -16.84
CA TRP A 128 -1.19 -18.81 -16.33
C TRP A 128 -1.35 -18.99 -14.82
N ARG A 129 -0.86 -20.13 -14.32
CA ARG A 129 -0.81 -20.47 -12.90
C ARG A 129 0.50 -21.15 -12.58
N ALA A 130 1.16 -20.68 -11.52
CA ALA A 130 2.37 -21.31 -11.00
C ALA A 130 2.05 -22.75 -10.54
N ARG A 131 3.00 -23.66 -10.75
CA ARG A 131 2.84 -25.08 -10.39
C ARG A 131 2.84 -25.31 -8.88
N GLU A 132 3.57 -24.49 -8.15
CA GLU A 132 3.81 -24.65 -6.71
C GLU A 132 3.22 -23.49 -5.92
N CYS A 133 2.82 -23.80 -4.69
CA CYS A 133 2.44 -22.79 -3.71
C CYS A 133 3.71 -22.21 -3.06
N GLY A 134 4.07 -20.98 -3.46
CA GLY A 134 5.16 -20.22 -2.86
C GLY A 134 4.63 -19.05 -2.02
N SER A 135 5.20 -18.84 -0.83
CA SER A 135 4.95 -17.63 -0.05
C SER A 135 5.80 -16.47 -0.57
N THR A 136 5.17 -15.34 -0.85
CA THR A 136 5.83 -14.09 -1.24
C THR A 136 5.28 -12.92 -0.43
N VAL A 137 6.08 -11.87 -0.28
CA VAL A 137 5.55 -10.53 0.03
C VAL A 137 4.65 -10.07 -1.11
N ARG A 138 3.83 -9.03 -0.89
CA ARG A 138 2.98 -8.47 -1.95
C ARG A 138 3.86 -8.13 -3.16
N PRO A 139 3.60 -8.73 -4.35
CA PRO A 139 4.38 -8.45 -5.54
C PRO A 139 4.35 -6.96 -5.90
N ALA A 140 5.32 -6.51 -6.67
CA ALA A 140 5.31 -5.21 -7.31
C ALA A 140 5.39 -5.38 -8.83
N ALA A 141 4.52 -4.69 -9.55
CA ALA A 141 4.62 -4.56 -11.00
C ALA A 141 5.77 -3.61 -11.35
N THR A 142 6.51 -3.95 -12.39
CA THR A 142 7.57 -3.15 -13.01
C THR A 142 7.41 -3.21 -14.52
N GLU A 143 8.12 -2.36 -15.26
CA GLU A 143 8.10 -2.37 -16.74
C GLU A 143 8.49 -3.73 -17.35
N ALA A 144 9.27 -4.55 -16.63
CA ALA A 144 9.75 -5.85 -17.13
C ALA A 144 8.96 -7.07 -16.61
N GLY A 145 8.10 -6.90 -15.59
CA GLY A 145 7.33 -8.00 -15.01
C GLY A 145 7.01 -7.78 -13.53
N PHE A 146 6.97 -8.87 -12.75
CA PHE A 146 6.63 -8.78 -11.33
C PHE A 146 7.81 -9.13 -10.42
N LEU A 147 8.09 -8.27 -9.45
CA LEU A 147 9.04 -8.56 -8.38
C LEU A 147 8.38 -9.36 -7.26
N LEU A 148 9.05 -10.43 -6.86
CA LEU A 148 8.65 -11.37 -5.82
C LEU A 148 9.78 -11.54 -4.80
N GLY A 149 9.42 -11.91 -3.57
CA GLY A 149 10.42 -12.21 -2.55
C GLY A 149 9.78 -12.90 -1.36
N LYS A 150 10.41 -13.94 -0.85
CA LYS A 150 9.89 -14.65 0.33
C LYS A 150 10.12 -13.78 1.58
N PRO A 151 9.12 -13.57 2.46
CA PRO A 151 9.35 -12.92 3.74
C PRO A 151 10.46 -13.64 4.54
N GLY A 152 11.50 -12.92 4.94
CA GLY A 152 12.68 -13.47 5.60
C GLY A 152 13.65 -14.25 4.69
N GLY A 153 13.43 -14.26 3.37
CA GLY A 153 14.35 -14.81 2.39
C GLY A 153 15.50 -13.85 2.06
N ASP A 154 16.53 -14.35 1.40
CA ASP A 154 17.77 -13.62 1.06
C ASP A 154 17.81 -13.15 -0.40
N SER A 155 16.68 -13.19 -1.11
CA SER A 155 16.61 -12.89 -2.53
C SER A 155 15.30 -12.27 -2.95
N VAL A 156 15.39 -11.46 -4.00
CA VAL A 156 14.24 -10.90 -4.74
C VAL A 156 14.37 -11.39 -6.18
N ARG A 157 13.24 -11.75 -6.79
CA ARG A 157 13.19 -12.33 -8.13
C ARG A 157 12.24 -11.54 -9.00
N LEU A 158 12.59 -11.34 -10.26
CA LEU A 158 11.71 -10.84 -11.30
C LEU A 158 11.14 -12.03 -12.06
N ILE A 159 9.81 -12.07 -12.22
CA ILE A 159 9.13 -13.03 -13.09
C ILE A 159 8.53 -12.35 -14.31
N ASP A 160 8.50 -13.06 -15.42
CA ASP A 160 7.87 -12.65 -16.67
C ASP A 160 6.34 -12.54 -16.47
N ARG A 161 5.75 -11.46 -16.98
CA ARG A 161 4.30 -11.23 -16.89
C ARG A 161 3.48 -12.23 -17.70
N GLY A 162 4.01 -12.75 -18.79
CA GLY A 162 3.29 -13.56 -19.78
C GLY A 162 3.16 -15.03 -19.40
N ASP A 163 4.14 -15.58 -18.68
CA ASP A 163 4.16 -17.01 -18.32
C ASP A 163 4.59 -17.30 -16.88
N GLY A 164 4.99 -16.28 -16.11
CA GLY A 164 5.40 -16.41 -14.72
C GLY A 164 6.78 -17.05 -14.52
N ARG A 165 7.57 -17.27 -15.59
CA ARG A 165 8.93 -17.80 -15.46
C ARG A 165 9.85 -16.78 -14.81
N GLU A 166 10.83 -17.26 -14.06
CA GLU A 166 11.86 -16.41 -13.48
C GLU A 166 12.75 -15.84 -14.58
N LEU A 167 12.95 -14.51 -14.55
CA LEU A 167 13.83 -13.78 -15.46
C LEU A 167 15.18 -13.49 -14.82
N VAL A 168 15.17 -12.94 -13.61
CA VAL A 168 16.36 -12.48 -12.89
C VAL A 168 16.18 -12.67 -11.39
N THR A 169 17.27 -12.96 -10.68
CA THR A 169 17.30 -13.02 -9.21
C THR A 169 18.45 -12.18 -8.67
N TRP A 170 18.14 -11.33 -7.69
CA TRP A 170 19.10 -10.54 -6.93
C TRP A 170 19.26 -11.12 -5.53
N SER A 171 20.51 -11.33 -5.10
CA SER A 171 20.82 -11.60 -3.70
C SER A 171 20.72 -10.33 -2.87
N LEU A 172 20.04 -10.43 -1.73
CA LEU A 172 19.97 -9.38 -0.73
C LEU A 172 21.09 -9.56 0.30
N PRO A 173 21.71 -8.47 0.77
CA PRO A 173 22.75 -8.53 1.82
C PRO A 173 22.22 -8.93 3.21
N GLU A 174 20.93 -8.71 3.46
CA GLU A 174 20.23 -9.12 4.69
C GLU A 174 18.83 -9.66 4.32
N PRO A 175 18.17 -10.46 5.18
CA PRO A 175 16.85 -11.02 4.86
C PRO A 175 15.78 -9.98 4.55
N LEU A 176 14.97 -10.23 3.52
CA LEU A 176 13.83 -9.42 3.10
C LEU A 176 12.83 -9.22 4.24
N VAL A 177 12.54 -7.97 4.54
CA VAL A 177 11.48 -7.61 5.48
C VAL A 177 10.14 -7.65 4.76
N GLY A 178 9.31 -8.63 5.11
CA GLY A 178 7.97 -8.78 4.57
C GLY A 178 6.89 -8.43 5.60
N PRO A 179 6.13 -7.32 5.46
CA PRO A 179 4.92 -7.14 6.23
C PRO A 179 3.89 -8.22 5.84
N ASP A 180 3.12 -8.72 6.82
CA ASP A 180 2.08 -9.73 6.57
C ASP A 180 1.01 -9.21 5.59
N THR A 181 0.71 -7.92 5.67
CA THR A 181 -0.19 -7.22 4.75
C THR A 181 0.43 -5.89 4.31
N GLY A 182 0.26 -5.55 3.03
CA GLY A 182 0.80 -4.34 2.45
C GLY A 182 2.09 -4.58 1.66
N PRO A 183 2.65 -3.53 1.07
CA PRO A 183 3.81 -3.66 0.20
C PRO A 183 5.14 -3.79 0.96
N ALA A 184 6.04 -4.61 0.40
CA ALA A 184 7.46 -4.66 0.78
C ALA A 184 8.38 -3.86 -0.16
N PHE A 185 7.93 -3.68 -1.41
CA PHE A 185 8.64 -2.95 -2.46
C PHE A 185 8.11 -1.53 -2.60
N ARG A 186 8.99 -0.58 -2.93
CA ARG A 186 8.63 0.76 -3.41
C ARG A 186 9.39 1.05 -4.68
N VAL A 187 8.69 1.46 -5.72
CA VAL A 187 9.30 1.95 -6.95
C VAL A 187 9.67 3.42 -6.73
N ASP A 188 10.88 3.82 -7.12
CA ASP A 188 11.31 5.21 -7.15
C ASP A 188 11.10 5.85 -8.52
N ASP A 189 11.32 7.15 -8.61
CA ASP A 189 11.03 7.95 -9.81
C ASP A 189 11.91 7.53 -11.03
N ASP A 190 13.04 6.88 -10.78
CA ASP A 190 13.97 6.38 -11.80
C ASP A 190 13.73 4.89 -12.13
N GLY A 191 12.61 4.30 -11.68
CA GLY A 191 12.25 2.90 -11.93
C GLY A 191 13.04 1.86 -11.13
N GLY A 192 13.86 2.30 -10.18
CA GLY A 192 14.49 1.42 -9.21
C GLY A 192 13.53 1.01 -8.12
N VAL A 193 13.86 -0.07 -7.42
CA VAL A 193 12.99 -0.64 -6.40
C VAL A 193 13.70 -0.67 -5.05
N LEU A 194 13.17 0.11 -4.12
CA LEU A 194 13.63 0.20 -2.75
C LEU A 194 13.06 -0.95 -1.92
N VAL A 195 13.95 -1.64 -1.21
CA VAL A 195 13.65 -2.86 -0.47
C VAL A 195 14.24 -2.78 0.94
N ARG A 196 13.39 -3.08 1.93
CA ARG A 196 13.82 -3.23 3.32
C ARG A 196 14.44 -4.61 3.56
N CYS A 197 15.67 -4.62 4.06
CA CYS A 197 16.40 -5.81 4.44
C CYS A 197 16.85 -5.71 5.91
N GLY A 198 16.72 -6.83 6.64
CA GLY A 198 17.04 -6.94 8.06
C GLY A 198 16.45 -5.82 8.93
N ASP A 199 17.18 -5.40 9.95
CA ASP A 199 16.68 -4.46 10.95
C ASP A 199 16.88 -2.99 10.57
N ARG A 200 17.87 -2.70 9.71
CA ARG A 200 18.36 -1.31 9.51
C ARG A 200 18.70 -0.93 8.07
N LEU A 201 18.69 -1.88 7.14
CA LEU A 201 19.20 -1.68 5.78
C LEU A 201 18.11 -1.46 4.71
N VAL A 202 18.20 -0.37 3.97
CA VAL A 202 17.43 -0.15 2.74
C VAL A 202 18.38 -0.33 1.57
N VAL A 203 18.00 -1.18 0.63
CA VAL A 203 18.71 -1.35 -0.64
C VAL A 203 17.85 -0.90 -1.80
N ARG A 204 18.49 -0.59 -2.93
CA ARG A 204 17.86 -0.31 -4.21
C ARG A 204 18.22 -1.42 -5.20
N ILE A 205 17.22 -1.95 -5.88
CA ILE A 205 17.37 -2.88 -6.99
C ILE A 205 17.05 -2.10 -8.27
N ALA A 206 18.04 -1.89 -9.11
CA ALA A 206 17.81 -1.41 -10.47
C ALA A 206 17.74 -2.62 -11.41
N LEU A 207 16.75 -2.65 -12.31
CA LEU A 207 16.57 -3.77 -13.24
C LEU A 207 17.74 -3.92 -14.24
N SER A 208 18.49 -2.84 -14.48
CA SER A 208 19.71 -2.82 -15.30
C SER A 208 20.94 -3.37 -14.59
N GLU A 209 20.89 -3.49 -13.25
CA GLU A 209 22.04 -3.87 -12.42
C GLU A 209 21.89 -5.30 -11.92
N THR A 210 23.02 -5.96 -11.66
CA THR A 210 23.03 -7.36 -11.17
C THR A 210 23.05 -7.48 -9.65
N LYS A 211 23.28 -6.38 -8.94
CA LYS A 211 23.40 -6.35 -7.47
C LYS A 211 22.49 -5.29 -6.88
N ALA A 212 21.93 -5.60 -5.71
CA ALA A 212 21.25 -4.60 -4.90
C ALA A 212 22.27 -3.63 -4.30
N GLU A 213 22.05 -2.33 -4.49
CA GLU A 213 22.89 -1.27 -3.95
C GLU A 213 22.40 -0.84 -2.57
N THR A 214 23.31 -0.58 -1.63
CA THR A 214 22.91 -0.02 -0.33
C THR A 214 22.61 1.46 -0.49
N VAL A 215 21.37 1.86 -0.18
CA VAL A 215 20.99 3.27 -0.13
C VAL A 215 21.31 3.84 1.24
N VAL A 216 20.82 3.18 2.30
CA VAL A 216 20.98 3.68 3.66
C VAL A 216 21.01 2.55 4.67
N ARG A 217 21.94 2.66 5.62
CA ARG A 217 21.99 1.86 6.84
C ARG A 217 21.63 2.74 8.02
N SER A 218 20.38 2.66 8.47
CA SER A 218 19.91 3.47 9.59
C SER A 218 20.66 3.12 10.88
N GLU A 219 20.93 4.11 11.71
CA GLU A 219 21.46 3.88 13.06
C GLU A 219 20.46 3.12 13.94
N ARG A 220 19.17 3.24 13.62
CA ARG A 220 18.05 2.74 14.43
C ARG A 220 17.32 1.61 13.74
N ALA A 221 16.74 0.73 14.57
CA ALA A 221 15.94 -0.36 14.06
C ALA A 221 14.64 0.17 13.45
N LEU A 222 14.38 -0.22 12.20
CA LEU A 222 13.21 0.21 11.44
C LEU A 222 12.01 -0.70 11.71
N ALA A 223 10.82 -0.17 11.44
CA ALA A 223 9.57 -0.90 11.51
C ALA A 223 9.48 -1.94 10.38
N SER A 224 8.73 -3.03 10.61
CA SER A 224 8.51 -4.09 9.61
C SER A 224 7.46 -3.67 8.58
N ARG A 225 7.82 -2.70 7.74
CA ARG A 225 7.03 -2.19 6.62
C ARG A 225 7.96 -1.63 5.55
N ALA A 226 7.48 -1.53 4.32
CA ALA A 226 8.23 -0.81 3.28
C ALA A 226 8.49 0.65 3.68
N VAL A 227 9.53 1.22 3.07
CA VAL A 227 9.85 2.65 3.15
C VAL A 227 8.68 3.45 2.55
N ASP A 228 8.46 4.69 3.01
CA ASP A 228 7.59 5.63 2.29
C ASP A 228 8.49 6.58 1.49
N LEU A 229 8.18 6.79 0.21
CA LEU A 229 8.88 7.74 -0.68
C LEU A 229 7.91 8.89 -0.97
N CYS A 230 8.27 10.11 -0.60
CA CYS A 230 7.44 11.29 -0.80
C CYS A 230 8.33 12.54 -0.92
N GLY A 231 8.16 13.30 -2.00
CA GLY A 231 8.92 14.53 -2.25
C GLY A 231 10.43 14.33 -2.38
N GLY A 232 10.87 13.22 -3.00
CA GLY A 232 12.30 12.88 -3.13
C GLY A 232 12.96 12.39 -1.84
N LEU A 233 12.19 12.19 -0.78
CA LEU A 233 12.70 11.78 0.53
C LEU A 233 12.23 10.37 0.88
N LEU A 234 13.13 9.61 1.51
CA LEU A 234 12.83 8.31 2.11
C LEU A 234 12.51 8.48 3.59
N TRP A 235 11.28 8.13 3.93
CA TRP A 235 10.74 8.19 5.28
C TRP A 235 10.87 6.82 5.94
N LEU A 236 11.90 6.68 6.76
CA LEU A 236 12.25 5.46 7.45
C LEU A 236 11.57 5.41 8.81
N ALA A 237 10.44 4.72 8.88
CA ALA A 237 9.71 4.57 10.13
C ALA A 237 10.50 3.74 11.15
N GLU A 238 10.73 4.30 12.32
CA GLU A 238 11.46 3.62 13.38
C GLU A 238 10.55 2.64 14.15
N ARG A 239 11.11 1.53 14.60
CA ARG A 239 10.37 0.45 15.29
C ARG A 239 9.66 0.91 16.56
N ARG A 240 10.24 1.89 17.27
CA ARG A 240 9.75 2.41 18.56
C ARG A 240 8.99 3.74 18.43
N GLY A 241 8.69 4.18 17.21
CA GLY A 241 8.09 5.49 16.95
C GLY A 241 9.11 6.49 16.44
N GLY A 242 8.64 7.50 15.71
CA GLY A 242 9.50 8.42 14.99
C GLY A 242 9.77 8.03 13.53
N TYR A 243 10.45 8.94 12.84
CA TYR A 243 10.98 8.76 11.50
C TYR A 243 12.43 9.24 11.44
N THR A 244 13.29 8.47 10.77
CA THR A 244 14.52 8.99 10.17
C THR A 244 14.20 9.33 8.72
N VAL A 245 14.51 10.55 8.27
CA VAL A 245 14.24 11.00 6.90
C VAL A 245 15.55 11.22 6.18
N VAL A 246 15.73 10.55 5.06
CA VAL A 246 16.94 10.62 4.25
C VAL A 246 16.63 11.04 2.82
N ASP A 247 17.61 11.60 2.12
CA ASP A 247 17.49 11.84 0.69
C ASP A 247 17.44 10.51 -0.08
N ALA A 248 16.56 10.41 -1.08
CA ALA A 248 16.45 9.18 -1.86
C ALA A 248 17.63 8.97 -2.82
N SER A 249 18.31 10.04 -3.24
CA SER A 249 19.37 9.97 -4.25
C SER A 249 20.71 9.50 -3.68
N ASP A 250 21.05 9.90 -2.45
CA ASP A 250 22.36 9.61 -1.83
C ASP A 250 22.26 8.95 -0.44
N GLY A 251 21.05 8.80 0.11
CA GLY A 251 20.83 8.20 1.42
C GLY A 251 21.26 9.08 2.60
N ALA A 252 21.63 10.34 2.39
CA ALA A 252 22.06 11.25 3.44
C ALA A 252 20.91 11.60 4.39
N GLU A 253 21.14 11.46 5.71
CA GLU A 253 20.15 11.86 6.71
C GLU A 253 19.89 13.36 6.66
N ARG A 254 18.63 13.74 6.43
CA ARG A 254 18.19 15.12 6.38
C ARG A 254 17.72 15.58 7.75
N TRP A 255 16.82 14.82 8.36
CA TRP A 255 16.30 15.10 9.70
C TRP A 255 15.69 13.87 10.36
N ARG A 256 15.41 14.02 11.66
CA ARG A 256 14.79 12.98 12.49
C ARG A 256 13.59 13.54 13.25
N ILE A 257 12.46 12.87 13.12
CA ILE A 257 11.23 13.18 13.85
C ILE A 257 11.14 12.24 15.03
N ARG A 258 11.30 12.79 16.24
CA ARG A 258 11.19 12.01 17.48
C ARG A 258 9.72 11.95 17.91
N HIS A 259 9.20 10.74 18.05
CA HIS A 259 7.85 10.49 18.55
C HIS A 259 7.83 9.17 19.32
N ASP A 260 7.03 9.10 20.39
CA ASP A 260 6.95 7.94 21.29
C ASP A 260 5.90 6.90 20.84
N ARG A 261 5.10 7.24 19.83
CA ARG A 261 4.12 6.35 19.20
C ARG A 261 4.50 6.00 17.77
N ARG A 262 4.01 4.85 17.32
CA ARG A 262 4.15 4.43 15.93
C ARG A 262 3.28 5.29 15.02
N PHE A 263 3.86 5.63 13.88
CA PHE A 263 3.15 6.23 12.76
C PHE A 263 2.47 5.16 11.91
N VAL A 264 1.28 5.46 11.41
CA VAL A 264 0.59 4.59 10.44
C VAL A 264 1.37 4.57 9.12
N PRO A 265 1.25 3.50 8.30
CA PRO A 265 2.00 3.38 7.05
C PRO A 265 1.45 4.30 5.94
N SER A 266 1.86 5.56 5.93
CA SER A 266 1.72 6.53 4.83
C SER A 266 2.32 7.88 5.25
N VAL A 267 2.92 8.56 4.28
CA VAL A 267 3.25 9.99 4.33
C VAL A 267 2.51 10.63 3.17
N ALA A 268 1.79 11.72 3.42
CA ALA A 268 1.07 12.45 2.38
C ALA A 268 1.74 13.79 2.09
N SER A 269 1.68 14.22 0.83
CA SER A 269 2.12 15.54 0.44
C SER A 269 1.14 16.61 0.91
N ALA A 270 1.66 17.77 1.28
CA ALA A 270 0.86 18.95 1.59
C ALA A 270 1.58 20.22 1.14
N ASP A 271 0.83 21.31 1.00
CA ASP A 271 1.38 22.58 0.56
C ASP A 271 2.50 23.03 1.52
N GLY A 272 3.73 23.09 1.01
CA GLY A 272 4.91 23.49 1.80
C GLY A 272 5.42 22.43 2.78
N GLY A 273 5.06 21.15 2.61
CA GLY A 273 5.58 20.09 3.46
C GLY A 273 4.86 18.75 3.32
N PHE A 274 4.66 18.09 4.45
CA PHE A 274 4.18 16.71 4.54
C PHE A 274 3.21 16.54 5.70
N VAL A 275 2.36 15.52 5.60
CA VAL A 275 1.45 15.10 6.66
C VAL A 275 1.71 13.65 7.04
N ILE A 276 1.82 13.42 8.33
CA ILE A 276 1.94 12.07 8.92
C ILE A 276 0.93 11.91 10.05
N ALA A 277 0.55 10.67 10.33
CA ALA A 277 -0.43 10.34 11.36
C ALA A 277 0.07 9.24 12.28
N ASP A 278 -0.16 9.39 13.59
CA ASP A 278 0.16 8.33 14.54
C ASP A 278 -1.05 7.43 14.85
N GLU A 279 -0.77 6.24 15.40
CA GLU A 279 -1.81 5.28 15.79
C GLU A 279 -2.73 5.81 16.90
N SER A 280 -2.37 6.89 17.62
CA SER A 280 -3.17 7.48 18.69
C SER A 280 -4.21 8.48 18.18
N GLY A 281 -4.13 8.88 16.91
CA GLY A 281 -5.06 9.81 16.30
C GLY A 281 -4.59 11.26 16.21
N LEU A 282 -3.28 11.50 16.35
CA LEU A 282 -2.66 12.77 15.99
C LEU A 282 -2.33 12.82 14.49
N LEU A 283 -2.61 13.98 13.89
CA LEU A 283 -1.97 14.43 12.67
C LEU A 283 -0.84 15.40 12.99
N PHE A 284 0.21 15.33 12.18
CA PHE A 284 1.35 16.22 12.24
C PHE A 284 1.57 16.83 10.86
N ARG A 285 1.76 18.14 10.81
CA ARG A 285 2.31 18.82 9.65
C ARG A 285 3.80 18.98 9.86
N ILE A 286 4.57 18.54 8.87
CA ILE A 286 6.03 18.67 8.82
C ILE A 286 6.36 19.64 7.70
N ASP A 287 7.13 20.68 7.95
CA ASP A 287 7.60 21.57 6.89
C ASP A 287 8.76 20.96 6.09
N LEU A 288 9.19 21.64 5.03
CA LEU A 288 10.32 21.21 4.19
C LEU A 288 11.68 21.21 4.92
N ALA A 289 11.77 21.83 6.09
CA ALA A 289 12.95 21.80 6.95
C ALA A 289 12.89 20.65 7.98
N GLY A 290 11.84 19.83 7.97
CA GLY A 290 11.65 18.72 8.90
C GLY A 290 11.08 19.11 10.27
N THR A 291 10.65 20.35 10.44
CA THR A 291 10.07 20.83 11.69
C THR A 291 8.58 20.53 11.76
N VAL A 292 8.11 20.08 12.94
CA VAL A 292 6.69 19.86 13.19
C VAL A 292 6.01 21.22 13.41
N SER A 293 5.35 21.73 12.37
CA SER A 293 4.71 23.05 12.38
C SER A 293 3.29 23.05 12.96
N GLU A 294 2.58 21.92 12.88
CA GLU A 294 1.22 21.77 13.39
C GLU A 294 1.01 20.36 13.97
N ARG A 295 0.25 20.25 15.07
CA ARG A 295 -0.10 18.98 15.72
C ARG A 295 -1.56 19.03 16.15
N VAL A 296 -2.40 18.15 15.62
CA VAL A 296 -3.85 18.18 15.90
C VAL A 296 -4.37 16.79 16.20
N ARG A 297 -5.17 16.67 17.25
CA ARG A 297 -5.94 15.47 17.56
C ARG A 297 -7.21 15.46 16.71
N ILE A 298 -7.31 14.53 15.77
CA ILE A 298 -8.51 14.38 14.93
C ILE A 298 -9.45 13.30 15.49
N THR A 299 -8.90 12.24 16.07
CA THR A 299 -9.68 11.12 16.60
C THR A 299 -8.92 10.41 17.71
N GLN A 300 -9.50 9.36 18.28
CA GLN A 300 -8.88 8.51 19.30
C GLN A 300 -7.95 7.44 18.73
N ARG A 301 -8.10 7.09 17.44
CA ARG A 301 -7.26 6.08 16.79
C ARG A 301 -7.32 6.18 15.27
N ILE A 302 -6.17 6.37 14.64
CA ILE A 302 -6.01 6.26 13.19
C ILE A 302 -5.40 4.88 12.88
N ARG A 303 -5.94 4.22 11.85
CA ARG A 303 -5.49 2.91 11.34
C ARG A 303 -4.88 3.01 9.95
N GLY A 304 -5.20 4.05 9.21
CA GLY A 304 -4.63 4.31 7.89
C GLY A 304 -4.83 5.75 7.49
N LEU A 305 -3.92 6.21 6.63
CA LEU A 305 -3.99 7.48 5.93
C LEU A 305 -3.80 7.17 4.44
N ARG A 306 -4.61 7.80 3.58
CA ARG A 306 -4.47 7.75 2.13
C ARG A 306 -4.58 9.15 1.56
N GLU A 307 -3.55 9.56 0.84
CA GLU A 307 -3.61 10.77 0.02
C GLU A 307 -4.54 10.55 -1.16
N GLN A 308 -5.44 11.50 -1.40
CA GLN A 308 -6.28 11.54 -2.61
C GLN A 308 -5.74 12.56 -3.61
N ALA A 309 -5.24 13.68 -3.10
CA ALA A 309 -4.59 14.74 -3.84
C ALA A 309 -3.67 15.51 -2.87
N PRO A 310 -2.77 16.38 -3.36
CA PRO A 310 -1.98 17.24 -2.48
C PRO A 310 -2.86 17.97 -1.49
N SER A 311 -2.50 17.91 -0.21
CA SER A 311 -3.27 18.51 0.89
C SER A 311 -4.69 17.96 1.10
N ARG A 312 -5.09 16.85 0.45
CA ARG A 312 -6.38 16.17 0.68
C ARG A 312 -6.17 14.69 0.95
N PHE A 313 -6.65 14.21 2.08
CA PHE A 313 -6.48 12.81 2.46
C PHE A 313 -7.67 12.27 3.22
N VAL A 314 -7.76 10.94 3.19
CA VAL A 314 -8.77 10.17 3.90
C VAL A 314 -8.10 9.43 5.06
N LEU A 315 -8.69 9.57 6.24
CA LEU A 315 -8.28 8.89 7.46
C LEU A 315 -9.24 7.75 7.76
N LEU A 316 -8.67 6.56 7.89
CA LEU A 316 -9.39 5.41 8.38
C LEU A 316 -9.18 5.27 9.89
N THR A 317 -10.26 5.28 10.66
CA THR A 317 -10.21 5.24 12.13
C THR A 317 -10.68 3.89 12.67
N LYS A 318 -10.91 3.78 13.99
CA LYS A 318 -11.49 2.57 14.60
C LYS A 318 -12.92 2.28 14.12
N GLY A 319 -13.67 3.27 13.64
CA GLY A 319 -15.09 3.07 13.29
C GLY A 319 -15.66 3.99 12.22
N SER A 320 -14.89 5.00 11.82
CA SER A 320 -15.30 6.02 10.85
C SER A 320 -14.23 6.24 9.79
N LEU A 321 -14.66 6.81 8.68
CA LEU A 321 -13.85 7.36 7.62
C LEU A 321 -13.98 8.88 7.63
N LEU A 322 -12.88 9.60 7.60
CA LEU A 322 -12.88 11.07 7.59
C LEU A 322 -12.15 11.57 6.35
N ALA A 323 -12.74 12.49 5.61
CA ALA A 323 -12.00 13.31 4.65
C ALA A 323 -11.48 14.56 5.35
N VAL A 324 -10.20 14.83 5.17
CA VAL A 324 -9.49 15.91 5.83
C VAL A 324 -8.70 16.69 4.79
N ASP A 325 -8.87 18.00 4.82
CA ASP A 325 -8.06 18.95 4.05
C ASP A 325 -6.97 19.53 4.95
N ALA A 326 -5.80 19.76 4.37
CA ALA A 326 -4.64 20.32 5.01
C ALA A 326 -4.26 21.67 4.38
N GLY A 327 -5.15 22.66 4.46
CA GLY A 327 -4.89 24.01 3.98
C GLY A 327 -3.78 24.75 4.74
N ARG A 328 -3.24 25.81 4.13
CA ARG A 328 -2.34 26.76 4.81
C ARG A 328 -3.06 27.44 5.98
N LEU A 329 -2.28 27.81 7.00
CA LEU A 329 -2.70 28.77 8.01
C LEU A 329 -2.77 30.17 7.40
#